data_AF-A0A6V2F9P0-F1
#
_entry.id   AF-A0A6V2F9P0-F1
#
_cell.length_a   1.000
_cell.length_b   1.000
_cell.length_c   1.000
_cell.angle_alpha   90.00
_cell.angle_beta   90.00
_cell.angle_gamma   90.00
#
_symmetry.space_group_name_H-M   'P 1'
#
loop_
_entity.id
_entity.type
_entity.pdbx_description
1 polymer ?
#
loop_
_entity_poly.entity_id
_entity_poly.type
_entity_poly.pdbx_seq_one_letter_code
_entity_poly.pdbx_strand_id
1 'polypeptide(L)'
;MVLHISVYSNRHLLKMQKQMQTKRQTQRMLQSTTRTAFWIILLLHLQSYCISHPIPFSQCHPSMLGPPPTLSSLSLGQTLILHRLSDTHRTFTAERISNEPNAFLLRNVLTKEECRDIIQEALTSNMTTAQTRGEEENSSRRQSSVAWLSSDKSTSTSMLSLLQNDVNSILVNPQITTAEHFRIEPLQVLQYQKGGRYLTHHDGHPRFLTVIHYLNGVAGTWFPFAKVDAVDPLDFLEEGYTAAEVREKFWQIRQNEGVASSLHLNVVPGTHGIVLVERDVWAEMGSPSLEESGIVPVDAGDALVFYNYETNYEDDDKKESNDDGIRIPPREDWRALHAGLPSMKGSKWIANHWFRYGE
;
A
#
# COMPACT_ATOMS: atom_id res chain seq x y z
N MET A 1 17.08 73.55 -68.99
CA MET A 1 16.00 73.63 -67.98
C MET A 1 15.28 72.28 -67.91
N VAL A 2 15.95 71.21 -67.49
CA VAL A 2 15.36 69.87 -67.31
C VAL A 2 16.24 69.12 -66.31
N LEU A 3 15.77 68.94 -65.06
CA LEU A 3 16.22 67.92 -64.09
C LEU A 3 15.37 68.07 -62.82
N HIS A 4 14.06 67.81 -62.93
CA HIS A 4 13.13 67.87 -61.79
C HIS A 4 12.27 66.61 -61.66
N ILE A 5 12.72 65.47 -62.22
CA ILE A 5 11.93 64.22 -62.26
C ILE A 5 12.51 63.11 -61.34
N SER A 6 13.69 63.27 -60.74
CA SER A 6 14.33 62.18 -59.99
C SER A 6 13.89 62.05 -58.51
N VAL A 7 13.33 63.09 -57.89
CA VAL A 7 13.08 63.08 -56.42
C VAL A 7 11.69 62.53 -56.03
N TYR A 8 10.70 62.58 -56.93
CA TYR A 8 9.34 62.13 -56.60
C TYR A 8 9.19 60.60 -56.59
N SER A 9 9.98 59.87 -57.38
CA SER A 9 9.92 58.40 -57.48
C SER A 9 10.38 57.70 -56.19
N ASN A 10 11.41 58.23 -55.51
CA ASN A 10 11.99 57.60 -54.32
C ASN A 10 11.10 57.66 -53.07
N ARG A 11 10.31 58.73 -52.89
CA ARG A 11 9.41 58.83 -51.73
C ARG A 11 8.22 57.86 -51.81
N HIS A 12 7.72 57.60 -53.01
CA HIS A 12 6.61 56.67 -53.22
C HIS A 12 7.05 55.20 -53.03
N LEU A 13 8.25 54.85 -53.52
CA LEU A 13 8.83 53.52 -53.32
C LEU A 13 9.06 53.21 -51.82
N LEU A 14 9.59 54.19 -51.07
CA LEU A 14 9.86 54.02 -49.63
C LEU A 14 8.57 53.85 -48.81
N LYS A 15 7.48 54.52 -49.21
CA LYS A 15 6.16 54.38 -48.58
C LYS A 15 5.56 53.00 -48.83
N MET A 16 5.69 52.47 -50.06
CA MET A 16 5.23 51.12 -50.41
C MET A 16 6.04 50.03 -49.70
N GLN A 17 7.36 50.19 -49.57
CA GLN A 17 8.20 49.24 -48.83
C GLN A 17 7.82 49.18 -47.34
N LYS A 18 7.59 50.32 -46.70
CA LYS A 18 7.12 50.35 -45.29
C LYS A 18 5.76 49.70 -45.10
N GLN A 19 4.82 49.91 -46.03
CA GLN A 19 3.50 49.25 -45.99
C GLN A 19 3.59 47.73 -46.22
N MET A 20 4.48 47.27 -47.11
CA MET A 20 4.69 45.83 -47.30
C MET A 20 5.34 45.16 -46.10
N GLN A 21 6.28 45.84 -45.42
CA GLN A 21 6.89 45.32 -44.20
C GLN A 21 5.89 45.21 -43.04
N THR A 22 5.04 46.21 -42.85
CA THR A 22 3.99 46.18 -41.81
C THR A 22 2.99 45.06 -42.08
N LYS A 23 2.50 44.91 -43.33
CA LYS A 23 1.60 43.79 -43.68
C LYS A 23 2.23 42.42 -43.42
N ARG A 24 3.51 42.23 -43.74
CA ARG A 24 4.24 40.98 -43.47
C ARG A 24 4.40 40.72 -41.97
N GLN A 25 4.62 41.74 -41.15
CA GLN A 25 4.69 41.61 -39.69
C GLN A 25 3.33 41.24 -39.09
N THR A 26 2.24 41.90 -39.51
CA THR A 26 0.89 41.58 -39.05
C THR A 26 0.48 40.16 -39.41
N GLN A 27 0.81 39.69 -40.62
CA GLN A 27 0.51 38.34 -41.08
C GLN A 27 1.30 37.26 -40.31
N ARG A 28 2.56 37.55 -39.94
CA ARG A 28 3.36 36.67 -39.07
C ARG A 28 2.81 36.60 -37.65
N MET A 29 2.34 37.71 -37.08
CA MET A 29 1.68 37.70 -35.77
C MET A 29 0.37 36.91 -35.79
N LEU A 30 -0.47 37.07 -36.82
CA LEU A 30 -1.72 36.31 -36.95
C LEU A 30 -1.48 34.80 -37.10
N GLN A 31 -0.44 34.39 -37.84
CA GLN A 31 -0.06 32.98 -37.98
C GLN A 31 0.53 32.40 -36.69
N SER A 32 1.18 33.24 -35.88
CA SER A 32 1.67 32.82 -34.56
C SER A 32 0.51 32.61 -33.58
N THR A 33 -0.44 33.54 -33.50
CA THR A 33 -1.55 33.45 -32.55
C THR A 33 -2.52 32.31 -32.88
N THR A 34 -2.76 32.01 -34.15
CA THR A 34 -3.60 30.86 -34.56
C THR A 34 -2.93 29.52 -34.26
N ARG A 35 -1.60 29.42 -34.41
CA ARG A 35 -0.84 28.24 -34.01
C ARG A 35 -0.89 28.03 -32.49
N THR A 36 -0.69 29.08 -31.69
CA THR A 36 -0.76 28.96 -30.23
C THR A 36 -2.15 28.58 -29.75
N ALA A 37 -3.20 29.16 -30.33
CA ALA A 37 -4.58 28.81 -30.01
C ALA A 37 -4.92 27.35 -30.38
N PHE A 38 -4.43 26.86 -31.52
CA PHE A 38 -4.62 25.47 -31.93
C PHE A 38 -3.93 24.49 -30.97
N TRP A 39 -2.70 24.81 -30.52
CA TRP A 39 -1.98 23.99 -29.53
C TRP A 39 -2.66 24.01 -28.15
N ILE A 40 -3.22 25.13 -27.71
CA ILE A 40 -3.97 25.22 -26.44
C ILE A 40 -5.26 24.39 -26.52
N ILE A 41 -6.01 24.45 -27.62
CA ILE A 41 -7.23 23.66 -27.79
C ILE A 41 -6.91 22.16 -27.87
N LEU A 42 -5.82 21.78 -28.55
CA LEU A 42 -5.35 20.39 -28.61
C LEU A 42 -4.89 19.90 -27.24
N LEU A 43 -4.19 20.72 -26.45
CA LEU A 43 -3.81 20.42 -25.07
C LEU A 43 -5.02 20.26 -24.15
N LEU A 44 -6.04 21.11 -24.29
CA LEU A 44 -7.28 21.01 -23.53
C LEU A 44 -8.11 19.78 -23.94
N HIS A 45 -8.11 19.41 -25.23
CA HIS A 45 -8.75 18.16 -25.69
C HIS A 45 -7.98 16.90 -25.27
N LEU A 46 -6.65 16.94 -25.24
CA LEU A 46 -5.82 15.83 -24.73
C LEU A 46 -5.90 15.69 -23.21
N GLN A 47 -6.06 16.79 -22.45
CA GLN A 47 -6.33 16.73 -21.01
C GLN A 47 -7.74 16.18 -20.71
N SER A 48 -8.74 16.49 -21.56
CA SER A 48 -10.09 15.92 -21.42
C SER A 48 -10.21 14.45 -21.84
N TYR A 49 -9.27 13.92 -22.64
CA TYR A 49 -9.26 12.50 -23.04
C TYR A 49 -8.57 11.56 -22.03
N CYS A 50 -7.97 12.12 -20.97
CA CYS A 50 -7.40 11.34 -19.86
C CYS A 50 -8.29 11.34 -18.61
N ILE A 51 -9.59 11.60 -18.75
CA ILE A 51 -10.56 11.28 -17.69
C ILE A 51 -10.97 9.81 -17.90
N SER A 52 -10.04 8.91 -17.57
CA SER A 52 -10.37 7.51 -17.34
C SER A 52 -11.45 7.48 -16.26
N HIS A 53 -12.62 6.95 -16.61
CA HIS A 53 -13.70 6.75 -15.66
C HIS A 53 -13.19 5.87 -14.50
N PRO A 54 -13.62 6.10 -13.24
CA PRO A 54 -13.19 5.29 -12.11
C PRO A 54 -13.52 3.82 -12.38
N ILE A 55 -12.57 2.91 -12.13
CA ILE A 55 -12.79 1.48 -12.29
C ILE A 55 -13.57 0.98 -11.05
N PRO A 56 -14.81 0.50 -11.18
CA PRO A 56 -15.54 -0.11 -10.08
C PRO A 56 -14.75 -1.27 -9.44
N PHE A 57 -14.94 -1.55 -8.15
CA PHE A 57 -14.27 -2.67 -7.48
C PHE A 57 -14.45 -4.00 -8.22
N SER A 58 -15.66 -4.27 -8.72
CA SER A 58 -16.00 -5.46 -9.52
C SER A 58 -15.28 -5.54 -10.87
N GLN A 59 -14.68 -4.45 -11.34
CA GLN A 59 -13.94 -4.36 -12.60
C GLN A 59 -12.43 -4.16 -12.39
N CYS A 60 -11.98 -4.10 -11.13
CA CYS A 60 -10.57 -4.00 -10.78
C CYS A 60 -9.89 -5.34 -11.06
N HIS A 61 -8.80 -5.32 -11.83
CA HIS A 61 -8.04 -6.54 -12.08
C HIS A 61 -7.32 -6.96 -10.78
N PRO A 62 -7.34 -8.23 -10.36
CA PRO A 62 -6.76 -8.67 -9.08
C PRO A 62 -5.30 -8.22 -8.88
N SER A 63 -4.49 -8.24 -9.95
CA SER A 63 -3.09 -7.79 -9.90
C SER A 63 -2.90 -6.30 -9.56
N MET A 64 -3.94 -5.46 -9.71
CA MET A 64 -3.88 -4.06 -9.33
C MET A 64 -3.77 -3.92 -7.81
N LEU A 65 -4.51 -4.74 -7.05
CA LEU A 65 -4.53 -4.72 -5.59
C LEU A 65 -3.29 -5.39 -4.96
N GLY A 66 -2.37 -5.88 -5.78
CA GLY A 66 -1.12 -6.53 -5.36
C GLY A 66 0.07 -5.60 -5.22
N PRO A 67 1.25 -6.15 -4.91
CA PRO A 67 2.50 -5.39 -4.92
C PRO A 67 2.84 -4.82 -6.29
N PRO A 68 3.48 -3.64 -6.34
CA PRO A 68 3.99 -3.10 -7.60
C PRO A 68 5.09 -4.02 -8.18
N PRO A 69 5.36 -3.93 -9.50
CA PRO A 69 6.31 -4.81 -10.19
C PRO A 69 7.71 -4.89 -9.56
N THR A 70 8.16 -3.78 -8.97
CA THR A 70 9.45 -3.68 -8.26
C THR A 70 9.53 -4.61 -7.05
N LEU A 71 8.42 -4.84 -6.35
CA LEU A 71 8.34 -5.75 -5.21
C LEU A 71 7.87 -7.14 -5.62
N SER A 72 6.92 -7.24 -6.57
CA SER A 72 6.36 -8.52 -6.99
C SER A 72 7.42 -9.45 -7.62
N SER A 73 8.45 -8.88 -8.25
CA SER A 73 9.55 -9.62 -8.88
C SER A 73 10.61 -10.16 -7.92
N LEU A 74 10.58 -9.78 -6.63
CA LEU A 74 11.50 -10.32 -5.64
C LEU A 74 11.23 -11.80 -5.41
N SER A 75 12.28 -12.62 -5.39
CA SER A 75 12.21 -13.98 -4.85
C SER A 75 12.16 -13.94 -3.32
N LEU A 76 11.76 -15.03 -2.67
CA LEU A 76 11.76 -15.11 -1.22
C LEU A 76 13.17 -14.86 -0.65
N GLY A 77 13.25 -14.11 0.46
CA GLY A 77 14.52 -13.68 1.07
C GLY A 77 15.30 -12.64 0.26
N GLN A 78 14.90 -12.36 -0.99
CA GLN A 78 15.55 -11.35 -1.80
C GLN A 78 15.25 -9.95 -1.24
N THR A 79 16.29 -9.14 -1.19
CA THR A 79 16.24 -7.78 -0.67
C THR A 79 16.40 -6.74 -1.77
N LEU A 80 15.62 -5.66 -1.70
CA LEU A 80 15.72 -4.46 -2.53
C LEU A 80 16.11 -3.26 -1.66
N ILE A 81 17.08 -2.47 -2.10
CA ILE A 81 17.42 -1.18 -1.46
C ILE A 81 16.48 -0.12 -2.01
N LEU A 82 15.88 0.65 -1.11
CA LEU A 82 14.91 1.71 -1.39
C LEU A 82 15.33 3.01 -0.72
N HIS A 83 14.73 4.11 -1.17
CA HIS A 83 14.95 5.46 -0.66
C HIS A 83 13.61 6.07 -0.28
N ARG A 84 13.58 6.88 0.78
CA ARG A 84 12.40 7.71 1.06
C ARG A 84 12.31 8.83 0.02
N LEU A 85 11.09 9.17 -0.40
CA LEU A 85 10.86 10.33 -1.26
C LEU A 85 11.09 11.63 -0.49
N SER A 86 10.69 11.65 0.78
CA SER A 86 10.85 12.80 1.67
C SER A 86 12.31 13.09 2.05
N ASP A 87 13.17 12.08 2.05
CA ASP A 87 14.61 12.16 2.30
C ASP A 87 15.36 11.10 1.48
N THR A 88 15.88 11.50 0.32
CA THR A 88 16.56 10.57 -0.60
C THR A 88 17.90 10.06 -0.08
N HIS A 89 18.47 10.70 0.95
CA HIS A 89 19.67 10.21 1.63
C HIS A 89 19.35 9.06 2.59
N ARG A 90 18.09 8.91 2.99
CA ARG A 90 17.64 7.84 3.87
C ARG A 90 17.32 6.59 3.07
N THR A 91 18.22 5.62 3.16
CA THR A 91 18.03 4.29 2.59
C THR A 91 17.38 3.34 3.60
N PHE A 92 16.60 2.43 3.06
CA PHE A 92 16.00 1.32 3.78
C PHE A 92 15.93 0.11 2.85
N THR A 93 15.54 -1.06 3.34
CA THR A 93 15.43 -2.25 2.49
C THR A 93 14.07 -2.89 2.56
N ALA A 94 13.64 -3.54 1.47
CA ALA A 94 12.46 -4.39 1.42
C ALA A 94 12.90 -5.83 1.14
N GLU A 95 12.58 -6.74 2.04
CA GLU A 95 12.83 -8.18 1.92
C GLU A 95 11.51 -8.90 1.71
N ARG A 96 11.41 -9.81 0.73
CA ARG A 96 10.23 -10.68 0.61
C ARG A 96 10.28 -11.76 1.69
N ILE A 97 9.26 -11.81 2.54
CA ILE A 97 9.17 -12.79 3.65
C ILE A 97 8.06 -13.83 3.45
N SER A 98 7.20 -13.66 2.44
CA SER A 98 6.19 -14.63 2.05
C SER A 98 5.84 -14.46 0.57
N ASN A 99 5.60 -15.59 -0.10
CA ASN A 99 5.03 -15.58 -1.45
C ASN A 99 3.51 -15.38 -1.39
N GLU A 100 2.89 -15.91 -0.35
CA GLU A 100 1.46 -16.19 -0.26
C GLU A 100 1.02 -16.09 1.21
N PRO A 101 0.41 -14.98 1.66
CA PRO A 101 0.11 -13.78 0.87
C PRO A 101 1.42 -13.09 0.50
N ASN A 102 1.34 -12.15 -0.46
CA ASN A 102 2.47 -11.27 -0.72
C ASN A 102 2.79 -10.49 0.56
N ALA A 103 3.94 -10.77 1.18
CA ALA A 103 4.39 -10.04 2.36
C ALA A 103 5.88 -9.71 2.30
N PHE A 104 6.21 -8.52 2.81
CA PHE A 104 7.54 -7.95 2.80
C PHE A 104 7.87 -7.35 4.17
N LEU A 105 9.14 -7.39 4.54
CA LEU A 105 9.66 -6.67 5.69
C LEU A 105 10.48 -5.48 5.22
N LEU A 106 10.04 -4.28 5.59
CA LEU A 106 10.77 -3.05 5.38
C LEU A 106 11.69 -2.81 6.57
N ARG A 107 13.01 -2.90 6.38
CA ARG A 107 13.99 -2.67 7.45
C ARG A 107 14.34 -1.20 7.57
N ASN A 108 14.31 -0.65 8.79
CA ASN A 108 14.73 0.72 9.08
C ASN A 108 13.95 1.79 8.27
N VAL A 109 12.64 1.60 8.09
CA VAL A 109 11.79 2.58 7.39
C VAL A 109 11.53 3.83 8.25
N LEU A 110 11.37 3.68 9.57
CA LEU A 110 11.26 4.79 10.53
C LEU A 110 12.55 4.92 11.34
N THR A 111 12.95 6.15 11.67
CA THR A 111 14.03 6.35 12.64
C THR A 111 13.53 6.07 14.04
N LYS A 112 14.45 5.93 14.99
CA LYS A 112 14.09 5.83 16.42
C LYS A 112 13.42 7.12 16.92
N GLU A 113 13.79 8.26 16.37
CA GLU A 113 13.18 9.56 16.64
C GLU A 113 11.73 9.57 16.16
N GLU A 114 11.48 9.19 14.90
CA GLU A 114 10.13 9.12 14.34
C GLU A 114 9.24 8.14 15.10
N CYS A 115 9.79 6.99 15.50
CA CYS A 115 9.06 6.04 16.34
C CYS A 115 8.64 6.67 17.69
N ARG A 116 9.54 7.42 18.34
CA ARG A 116 9.24 8.12 19.60
C ARG A 116 8.20 9.22 19.40
N ASP A 117 8.31 9.98 18.31
CA ASP A 117 7.38 11.06 18.01
C ASP A 117 5.96 10.53 17.78
N ILE A 118 5.81 9.42 17.03
CA ILE A 118 4.51 8.74 16.83
C ILE A 118 3.92 8.28 18.17
N ILE A 119 4.72 7.64 19.02
CA ILE A 119 4.27 7.21 20.36
C ILE A 119 3.84 8.42 21.19
N GLN A 120 4.62 9.50 21.18
CA GLN A 120 4.33 10.69 21.97
C GLN A 120 3.05 11.39 21.49
N GLU A 121 2.84 11.50 20.19
CA GLU A 121 1.63 12.06 19.59
C GLU A 121 0.39 11.21 19.96
N ALA A 122 0.51 9.88 19.90
CA ALA A 122 -0.53 8.96 20.36
C ALA A 122 -0.87 9.14 21.84
N LEU A 123 0.14 9.28 22.71
CA LEU A 123 -0.08 9.54 24.14
C LEU A 123 -0.78 10.89 24.37
N THR A 124 -0.43 11.93 23.61
CA THR A 124 -1.06 13.25 23.73
C THR A 124 -2.49 13.32 23.18
N SER A 125 -2.88 12.37 22.32
CA SER A 125 -4.23 12.30 21.74
C SER A 125 -5.25 11.51 22.58
N ASN A 126 -4.94 11.25 23.85
CA ASN A 126 -5.80 10.53 24.81
C ASN A 126 -6.24 9.14 24.31
N MET A 127 -5.27 8.21 24.21
CA MET A 127 -5.52 6.82 23.81
C MET A 127 -6.71 6.19 24.57
N THR A 128 -7.57 5.47 23.86
CA THR A 128 -8.73 4.77 24.43
C THR A 128 -8.51 3.26 24.45
N THR A 129 -9.38 2.49 25.11
CA THR A 129 -9.32 1.02 25.02
C THR A 129 -9.62 0.58 23.58
N ALA A 130 -8.77 -0.26 22.99
CA ALA A 130 -8.95 -0.69 21.62
C ALA A 130 -10.12 -1.68 21.51
N GLN A 131 -11.12 -1.34 20.70
CA GLN A 131 -12.27 -2.18 20.40
C GLN A 131 -12.23 -2.66 18.95
N THR A 132 -12.79 -3.84 18.70
CA THR A 132 -13.05 -4.34 17.35
C THR A 132 -14.47 -3.94 16.95
N ARG A 133 -14.65 -3.39 15.75
CA ARG A 133 -15.97 -2.96 15.26
C ARG A 133 -16.89 -4.18 15.14
N GLY A 134 -18.07 -4.13 15.78
CA GLY A 134 -19.08 -5.20 15.70
C GLY A 134 -19.12 -6.18 16.89
N GLU A 135 -18.15 -6.14 17.80
CA GLU A 135 -18.16 -7.02 18.99
C GLU A 135 -18.70 -6.29 20.23
N GLU A 136 -19.75 -6.84 20.84
CA GLU A 136 -20.09 -6.53 22.24
C GLU A 136 -18.99 -7.12 23.15
N GLU A 137 -18.36 -6.27 23.95
CA GLU A 137 -17.30 -6.60 24.93
C GLU A 137 -16.02 -7.32 24.43
N ASN A 138 -14.95 -6.54 24.17
CA ASN A 138 -13.53 -6.85 24.47
C ASN A 138 -12.98 -8.28 24.17
N SER A 139 -13.56 -9.03 23.22
CA SER A 139 -13.31 -10.46 23.10
C SER A 139 -12.05 -10.78 22.29
N SER A 140 -11.87 -10.10 21.14
CA SER A 140 -10.76 -10.33 20.22
C SER A 140 -9.49 -9.57 20.55
N ARG A 141 -9.59 -8.34 21.08
CA ARG A 141 -8.45 -7.53 21.54
C ARG A 141 -8.43 -7.49 23.07
N ARG A 142 -7.27 -7.79 23.67
CA ARG A 142 -7.11 -7.77 25.13
C ARG A 142 -5.94 -6.90 25.55
N GLN A 143 -6.15 -6.14 26.62
CA GLN A 143 -5.13 -5.29 27.26
C GLN A 143 -4.42 -4.34 26.26
N SER A 144 -5.21 -3.72 25.39
CA SER A 144 -4.72 -2.85 24.32
C SER A 144 -5.37 -1.47 24.34
N SER A 145 -4.58 -0.44 24.07
CA SER A 145 -5.03 0.94 23.88
C SER A 145 -4.79 1.39 22.45
N VAL A 146 -5.60 2.32 21.94
CA VAL A 146 -5.55 2.83 20.56
C VAL A 146 -5.64 4.35 20.51
N ALA A 147 -4.90 4.96 19.57
CA ALA A 147 -5.10 6.32 19.08
C ALA A 147 -5.13 6.33 17.55
N TRP A 148 -5.77 7.35 16.99
CA TRP A 148 -5.86 7.57 15.55
C TRP A 148 -5.24 8.91 15.19
N LEU A 149 -4.12 8.87 14.48
CA LEU A 149 -3.39 10.06 14.07
C LEU A 149 -3.69 10.33 12.59
N SER A 150 -4.25 11.51 12.31
CA SER A 150 -4.52 11.94 10.94
C SER A 150 -3.44 12.91 10.50
N SER A 151 -2.94 12.76 9.28
CA SER A 151 -2.16 13.83 8.66
C SER A 151 -3.05 15.08 8.54
N ASP A 152 -2.61 16.21 9.10
CA ASP A 152 -3.33 17.46 8.89
C ASP A 152 -3.26 17.83 7.39
N LYS A 153 -4.44 17.90 6.74
CA LYS A 153 -4.56 18.25 5.31
C LYS A 153 -4.00 19.64 5.00
N SER A 154 -3.83 20.50 6.01
CA SER A 154 -3.28 21.84 5.87
C SER A 154 -1.75 21.88 5.77
N THR A 155 -1.05 20.83 6.19
CA THR A 155 0.41 20.77 6.25
C THR A 155 0.95 19.49 5.61
N SER A 156 1.09 19.53 4.28
CA SER A 156 1.73 18.49 3.46
C SER A 156 3.19 18.16 3.83
N THR A 157 3.74 18.82 4.85
CA THR A 157 5.11 18.66 5.36
C THR A 157 5.18 18.00 6.73
N SER A 158 4.04 17.61 7.33
CA SER A 158 4.05 16.85 8.59
C SER A 158 4.73 15.50 8.42
N MET A 159 5.41 15.00 9.47
CA MET A 159 6.08 13.70 9.43
C MET A 159 5.12 12.57 9.01
N LEU A 160 3.86 12.58 9.50
CA LEU A 160 2.83 11.62 9.11
C LEU A 160 2.48 11.69 7.63
N SER A 161 2.32 12.90 7.07
CA SER A 161 2.08 13.05 5.62
C SER A 161 3.27 12.61 4.77
N LEU A 162 4.50 12.86 5.22
CA LEU A 162 5.72 12.44 4.51
C LEU A 162 5.85 10.93 4.53
N LEU A 163 5.65 10.30 5.70
CA LEU A 163 5.62 8.84 5.83
C LEU A 163 4.56 8.22 4.92
N GLN A 164 3.33 8.75 4.95
CA GLN A 164 2.24 8.28 4.10
C GLN A 164 2.58 8.37 2.61
N ASN A 165 3.17 9.47 2.18
CA ASN A 165 3.60 9.64 0.78
C ASN A 165 4.71 8.65 0.42
N ASP A 166 5.70 8.46 1.31
CA ASP A 166 6.80 7.50 1.10
C ASP A 166 6.26 6.08 0.93
N VAL A 167 5.46 5.59 1.89
CA VAL A 167 4.91 4.22 1.82
C VAL A 167 3.96 4.04 0.63
N ASN A 168 3.12 5.03 0.32
CA ASN A 168 2.22 4.97 -0.83
C ASN A 168 2.99 4.82 -2.14
N SER A 169 4.04 5.62 -2.33
CA SER A 169 4.82 5.61 -3.57
C SER A 169 5.57 4.31 -3.86
N ILE A 170 5.80 3.51 -2.81
CA ILE A 170 6.63 2.30 -2.87
C ILE A 170 5.75 1.05 -2.87
N LEU A 171 4.62 1.07 -2.16
CA LEU A 171 3.83 -0.12 -1.88
C LEU A 171 2.53 -0.19 -2.68
N VAL A 172 2.06 0.92 -3.26
CA VAL A 172 0.79 0.94 -4.00
C VAL A 172 1.05 0.90 -5.49
N ASN A 173 0.31 0.04 -6.20
CA ASN A 173 0.33 0.03 -7.65
C ASN A 173 -0.16 1.41 -8.18
N PRO A 174 0.61 2.11 -9.02
CA PRO A 174 0.24 3.43 -9.54
C PRO A 174 -1.11 3.47 -10.28
N GLN A 175 -1.60 2.32 -10.77
CA GLN A 175 -2.91 2.22 -11.40
C GLN A 175 -4.08 2.40 -10.42
N ILE A 176 -3.84 2.24 -9.10
CA ILE A 176 -4.85 2.42 -8.04
C ILE A 176 -4.86 3.86 -7.53
N THR A 177 -3.71 4.52 -7.45
CA THR A 177 -3.58 5.80 -6.74
C THR A 177 -4.40 6.94 -7.36
N THR A 178 -4.79 6.80 -8.63
CA THR A 178 -5.64 7.75 -9.35
C THR A 178 -7.13 7.42 -9.29
N ALA A 179 -7.49 6.28 -8.70
CA ALA A 179 -8.88 5.85 -8.63
C ALA A 179 -9.68 6.63 -7.58
N GLU A 180 -10.93 6.95 -7.91
CA GLU A 180 -11.82 7.72 -7.03
C GLU A 180 -12.02 7.07 -5.66
N HIS A 181 -11.95 5.74 -5.57
CA HIS A 181 -12.18 4.99 -4.33
C HIS A 181 -10.91 4.67 -3.55
N PHE A 182 -9.74 5.11 -4.00
CA PHE A 182 -8.50 4.92 -3.26
C PHE A 182 -8.46 5.82 -2.03
N ARG A 183 -8.30 5.25 -0.84
CA ARG A 183 -8.18 5.99 0.42
C ARG A 183 -7.10 5.38 1.28
N ILE A 184 -6.48 6.24 2.08
CA ILE A 184 -5.55 5.83 3.13
C ILE A 184 -6.20 6.21 4.47
N GLU A 185 -6.39 5.22 5.34
CA GLU A 185 -6.97 5.45 6.67
C GLU A 185 -5.98 6.20 7.57
N PRO A 186 -6.45 6.96 8.59
CA PRO A 186 -5.57 7.53 9.61
C PRO A 186 -4.69 6.47 10.25
N LEU A 187 -3.47 6.87 10.65
CA LEU A 187 -2.52 5.97 11.29
C LEU A 187 -3.09 5.49 12.64
N GLN A 188 -3.31 4.19 12.76
CA GLN A 188 -3.80 3.59 14.00
C GLN A 188 -2.61 3.20 14.87
N VAL A 189 -2.37 3.93 15.96
CA VAL A 189 -1.30 3.60 16.92
C VAL A 189 -1.87 2.75 18.04
N LEU A 190 -1.26 1.58 18.29
CA LEU A 190 -1.68 0.62 19.28
C LEU A 190 -0.59 0.40 20.32
N GLN A 191 -1.01 0.34 21.59
CA GLN A 191 -0.20 -0.16 22.69
C GLN A 191 -0.82 -1.44 23.22
N TYR A 192 -0.10 -2.55 23.20
CA TYR A 192 -0.46 -3.75 23.96
C TYR A 192 0.36 -3.79 25.24
N GLN A 193 -0.32 -3.91 26.38
CA GLN A 193 0.35 -4.17 27.65
C GLN A 193 0.88 -5.61 27.67
N LYS A 194 1.65 -5.96 28.72
CA LYS A 194 2.12 -7.34 28.90
C LYS A 194 0.95 -8.31 28.89
N GLY A 195 1.02 -9.37 28.07
CA GLY A 195 -0.05 -10.34 27.85
C GLY A 195 -1.14 -9.89 26.86
N GLY A 196 -1.12 -8.62 26.44
CA GLY A 196 -2.05 -8.08 25.46
C GLY A 196 -1.86 -8.71 24.09
N ARG A 197 -2.97 -9.00 23.42
CA ARG A 197 -3.03 -9.78 22.19
C ARG A 197 -4.17 -9.34 21.29
N TYR A 198 -4.11 -9.75 20.04
CA TYR A 198 -5.22 -9.66 19.09
C TYR A 198 -5.40 -11.04 18.45
N LEU A 199 -6.58 -11.63 18.63
CA LEU A 199 -6.92 -12.91 18.02
C LEU A 199 -6.75 -12.87 16.50
N THR A 200 -6.60 -14.05 15.90
CA THR A 200 -6.49 -14.22 14.46
C THR A 200 -7.64 -13.49 13.76
N HIS A 201 -7.33 -12.65 12.78
CA HIS A 201 -8.32 -11.87 12.04
C HIS A 201 -7.76 -11.57 10.64
N HIS A 202 -8.60 -10.98 9.80
CA HIS A 202 -8.22 -10.53 8.47
C HIS A 202 -8.54 -9.04 8.35
N ASP A 203 -7.62 -8.28 7.75
CA ASP A 203 -7.80 -6.84 7.56
C ASP A 203 -8.62 -6.51 6.29
N GLY A 204 -8.79 -7.47 5.40
CA GLY A 204 -9.44 -7.31 4.09
C GLY A 204 -10.84 -6.71 4.12
N HIS A 205 -11.25 -6.32 2.91
CA HIS A 205 -12.48 -5.61 2.56
C HIS A 205 -12.88 -4.42 3.45
N PRO A 206 -12.65 -3.18 2.98
CA PRO A 206 -12.09 -2.80 1.67
C PRO A 206 -10.57 -2.58 1.69
N ARG A 207 -9.84 -3.03 2.73
CA ARG A 207 -8.40 -2.76 2.86
C ARG A 207 -7.60 -3.75 2.04
N PHE A 208 -6.92 -3.29 0.99
CA PHE A 208 -6.12 -4.16 0.12
C PHE A 208 -4.67 -4.31 0.58
N LEU A 209 -4.16 -3.34 1.34
CA LEU A 209 -2.79 -3.31 1.82
C LEU A 209 -2.77 -2.88 3.29
N THR A 210 -2.03 -3.63 4.10
CA THR A 210 -1.74 -3.31 5.49
C THR A 210 -0.24 -3.11 5.66
N VAL A 211 0.12 -2.04 6.38
CA VAL A 211 1.50 -1.79 6.85
C VAL A 211 1.49 -1.69 8.37
N ILE A 212 2.26 -2.55 9.04
CA ILE A 212 2.42 -2.56 10.50
C ILE A 212 3.83 -2.09 10.83
N HIS A 213 3.96 -0.88 11.35
CA HIS A 213 5.22 -0.31 11.84
C HIS A 213 5.50 -0.78 13.27
N TYR A 214 6.68 -1.31 13.54
CA TYR A 214 7.14 -1.67 14.87
C TYR A 214 7.84 -0.48 15.53
N LEU A 215 7.20 0.16 16.51
CA LEU A 215 7.70 1.44 17.05
C LEU A 215 8.76 1.25 18.14
N ASN A 216 8.78 0.10 18.80
CA ASN A 216 9.74 -0.19 19.87
C ASN A 216 10.44 -1.54 19.73
N GLY A 217 10.29 -2.22 18.59
CA GLY A 217 10.92 -3.52 18.30
C GLY A 217 10.34 -4.71 19.04
N VAL A 218 9.29 -4.51 19.85
CA VAL A 218 8.52 -5.60 20.44
C VAL A 218 7.54 -6.13 19.40
N ALA A 219 7.52 -7.44 19.20
CA ALA A 219 6.91 -8.08 18.03
C ALA A 219 5.83 -9.08 18.45
N GLY A 220 5.65 -10.18 17.73
CA GLY A 220 4.57 -11.13 17.94
C GLY A 220 3.45 -10.90 16.93
N THR A 221 3.77 -10.98 15.65
CA THR A 221 2.78 -10.98 14.57
C THR A 221 2.91 -12.31 13.84
N TRP A 222 1.82 -13.06 13.72
CA TRP A 222 1.85 -14.42 13.19
C TRP A 222 0.85 -14.61 12.07
N PHE A 223 1.30 -15.19 10.96
CA PHE A 223 0.48 -15.59 9.81
C PHE A 223 0.51 -17.12 9.73
N PRO A 224 -0.51 -17.83 10.25
CA PRO A 224 -0.53 -19.30 10.29
C PRO A 224 -0.43 -19.97 8.92
N PHE A 225 -0.82 -19.28 7.85
CA PHE A 225 -0.95 -19.86 6.50
C PHE A 225 -0.05 -19.18 5.47
N ALA A 226 0.87 -18.33 5.90
CA ALA A 226 1.84 -17.73 5.00
C ALA A 226 2.82 -18.77 4.44
N LYS A 227 3.19 -18.70 3.16
CA LYS A 227 4.11 -19.66 2.52
C LYS A 227 5.51 -19.07 2.35
N VAL A 228 6.48 -19.76 2.93
CA VAL A 228 7.93 -19.49 2.82
C VAL A 228 8.68 -20.55 2.02
N ASP A 229 8.02 -21.59 1.55
CA ASP A 229 8.64 -22.58 0.67
C ASP A 229 7.55 -23.25 -0.18
N ALA A 230 7.89 -24.40 -0.78
CA ALA A 230 6.94 -25.20 -1.53
C ALA A 230 5.93 -25.92 -0.63
N VAL A 231 6.19 -26.01 0.67
CA VAL A 231 5.33 -26.71 1.61
C VAL A 231 4.16 -25.80 1.98
N ASP A 232 2.95 -26.30 1.80
CA ASP A 232 1.77 -25.56 2.18
C ASP A 232 1.52 -25.75 3.69
N PRO A 233 1.36 -24.69 4.50
CA PRO A 233 0.98 -24.86 5.90
C PRO A 233 -0.30 -25.68 6.10
N LEU A 234 -1.14 -25.78 5.07
CA LEU A 234 -2.30 -26.66 5.03
C LEU A 234 -1.98 -28.15 5.03
N ASP A 235 -0.82 -28.57 4.53
CA ASP A 235 -0.39 -29.97 4.49
C ASP A 235 -0.21 -30.56 5.90
N PHE A 236 -0.13 -29.70 6.92
CA PHE A 236 0.05 -30.06 8.32
C PHE A 236 -1.25 -30.00 9.15
N LEU A 237 -2.38 -29.65 8.55
CA LEU A 237 -3.66 -29.74 9.22
C LEU A 237 -4.05 -31.21 9.44
N GLU A 238 -4.91 -31.48 10.43
CA GLU A 238 -5.44 -32.83 10.67
C GLU A 238 -6.05 -33.42 9.39
N GLU A 239 -5.96 -34.75 9.22
CA GLU A 239 -6.58 -35.46 8.09
C GLU A 239 -8.05 -35.03 7.93
N GLY A 240 -8.38 -34.46 6.77
CA GLY A 240 -9.73 -33.99 6.44
C GLY A 240 -9.92 -32.48 6.33
N TYR A 241 -8.84 -31.69 6.30
CA TYR A 241 -8.90 -30.27 5.93
C TYR A 241 -8.16 -29.97 4.62
N THR A 242 -8.89 -29.51 3.62
CA THR A 242 -8.39 -29.02 2.33
C THR A 242 -8.29 -27.49 2.33
N ALA A 243 -7.53 -26.93 1.39
CA ALA A 243 -7.48 -25.48 1.15
C ALA A 243 -8.87 -24.87 0.91
N ALA A 244 -9.72 -25.60 0.18
CA ALA A 244 -11.09 -25.20 -0.08
C ALA A 244 -11.92 -25.12 1.20
N GLU A 245 -11.76 -26.07 2.13
CA GLU A 245 -12.47 -26.07 3.41
C GLU A 245 -11.98 -24.97 4.35
N VAL A 246 -10.68 -24.71 4.42
CA VAL A 246 -10.14 -23.59 5.20
C VAL A 246 -10.64 -22.26 4.66
N ARG A 247 -10.65 -22.10 3.34
CA ARG A 247 -11.21 -20.94 2.66
C ARG A 247 -12.71 -20.77 2.92
N GLU A 248 -13.48 -21.84 2.84
CA GLU A 248 -14.92 -21.82 3.11
C GLU A 248 -15.19 -21.46 4.58
N LYS A 249 -14.44 -22.04 5.53
CA LYS A 249 -14.52 -21.66 6.94
C LYS A 249 -14.14 -20.19 7.17
N PHE A 250 -13.11 -19.70 6.51
CA PHE A 250 -12.75 -18.29 6.54
C PHE A 250 -13.91 -17.40 6.05
N TRP A 251 -14.53 -17.77 4.93
CA TRP A 251 -15.67 -17.04 4.38
C TRP A 251 -16.86 -17.03 5.34
N GLN A 252 -17.19 -18.17 5.94
CA GLN A 252 -18.25 -18.28 6.95
C GLN A 252 -17.96 -17.46 8.21
N ILE A 253 -16.71 -17.44 8.69
CA ILE A 253 -16.30 -16.63 9.85
C ILE A 253 -16.47 -15.14 9.55
N ARG A 254 -16.08 -14.72 8.36
CA ARG A 254 -16.22 -13.33 7.91
C ARG A 254 -17.69 -12.90 7.87
N GLN A 255 -18.58 -13.76 7.37
CA GLN A 255 -20.02 -13.45 7.29
C GLN A 255 -20.71 -13.37 8.68
N ASN A 256 -20.14 -14.00 9.69
CA ASN A 256 -20.71 -14.07 11.04
C ASN A 256 -20.10 -13.03 12.02
N GLU A 257 -19.41 -11.98 11.52
CA GLU A 257 -18.92 -10.78 12.23
C GLU A 257 -18.58 -10.93 13.74
N GLY A 258 -17.86 -11.97 14.17
CA GLY A 258 -17.54 -12.07 15.61
C GLY A 258 -16.88 -13.33 16.16
N VAL A 259 -16.60 -14.35 15.35
CA VAL A 259 -16.04 -15.61 15.89
C VAL A 259 -14.81 -16.06 15.12
N ALA A 260 -13.79 -15.20 15.07
CA ALA A 260 -12.46 -15.60 14.63
C ALA A 260 -11.79 -16.61 15.60
N SER A 261 -12.39 -16.81 16.79
CA SER A 261 -12.03 -17.85 17.75
C SER A 261 -12.43 -19.28 17.33
N SER A 262 -13.12 -19.47 16.20
CA SER A 262 -13.70 -20.77 15.82
C SER A 262 -12.86 -21.61 14.85
N LEU A 263 -11.80 -21.07 14.24
CA LEU A 263 -10.83 -21.89 13.52
C LEU A 263 -10.01 -22.68 14.54
N HIS A 264 -10.56 -23.80 15.01
CA HIS A 264 -9.83 -24.86 15.72
C HIS A 264 -8.92 -25.59 14.74
N LEU A 265 -8.04 -24.84 14.08
CA LEU A 265 -6.96 -25.40 13.29
C LEU A 265 -5.79 -25.57 14.25
N ASN A 266 -5.22 -26.77 14.30
CA ASN A 266 -4.07 -27.11 15.16
C ASN A 266 -2.77 -26.49 14.61
N VAL A 267 -2.80 -25.20 14.31
CA VAL A 267 -1.65 -24.42 13.85
C VAL A 267 -0.91 -23.82 15.05
N VAL A 268 0.41 -23.81 14.96
CA VAL A 268 1.33 -23.44 16.04
C VAL A 268 2.33 -22.38 15.55
N PRO A 269 2.43 -21.21 16.21
CA PRO A 269 3.45 -20.21 15.88
C PRO A 269 4.87 -20.77 15.95
N GLY A 270 5.71 -20.44 14.96
CA GLY A 270 7.08 -20.96 14.85
C GLY A 270 7.17 -22.38 14.29
N THR A 271 6.04 -22.99 13.95
CA THR A 271 5.97 -24.25 13.19
C THR A 271 5.21 -24.04 11.88
N HIS A 272 4.13 -23.26 11.92
CA HIS A 272 3.27 -23.02 10.77
C HIS A 272 3.32 -21.56 10.33
N GLY A 273 3.50 -21.37 9.03
CA GLY A 273 3.60 -20.08 8.37
C GLY A 273 4.74 -19.22 8.89
N ILE A 274 4.51 -17.91 9.01
CA ILE A 274 5.55 -16.97 9.46
C ILE A 274 5.21 -16.31 10.79
N VAL A 275 6.21 -16.16 11.65
CA VAL A 275 6.11 -15.43 12.91
C VAL A 275 7.19 -14.36 13.01
N LEU A 276 6.77 -13.13 13.22
CA LEU A 276 7.64 -12.00 13.47
C LEU A 276 7.87 -11.86 14.97
N VAL A 277 9.13 -11.93 15.39
CA VAL A 277 9.56 -11.96 16.80
C VAL A 277 10.56 -10.86 17.10
N GLU A 278 10.78 -10.55 18.38
CA GLU A 278 11.84 -9.61 18.76
C GLU A 278 13.21 -10.15 18.32
N ARG A 279 14.11 -9.25 17.89
CA ARG A 279 15.47 -9.64 17.50
C ARG A 279 16.20 -10.44 18.57
N ASP A 280 16.07 -10.05 19.84
CA ASP A 280 16.73 -10.76 20.95
C ASP A 280 16.18 -12.19 21.12
N VAL A 281 14.86 -12.38 20.95
CA VAL A 281 14.23 -13.70 21.00
C VAL A 281 14.70 -14.58 19.84
N TRP A 282 14.79 -14.02 18.63
CA TRP A 282 15.35 -14.73 17.48
C TRP A 282 16.82 -15.12 17.68
N ALA A 283 17.63 -14.23 18.28
CA ALA A 283 19.03 -14.53 18.60
C ALA A 283 19.16 -15.63 19.67
N GLU A 284 18.30 -15.63 20.69
CA GLU A 284 18.22 -16.69 21.71
C GLU A 284 17.84 -18.05 21.08
N MET A 285 17.09 -18.06 19.97
CA MET A 285 16.75 -19.25 19.20
C MET A 285 17.86 -19.75 18.26
N GLY A 286 19.03 -19.11 18.25
CA GLY A 286 20.15 -19.48 17.40
C GLY A 286 20.12 -18.86 16.00
N SER A 287 19.33 -17.79 15.80
CA SER A 287 19.28 -17.03 14.56
C SER A 287 18.93 -17.87 13.32
N PRO A 288 17.83 -18.66 13.34
CA PRO A 288 17.47 -19.53 12.23
C PRO A 288 17.15 -18.71 10.97
N SER A 289 17.35 -19.31 9.80
CA SER A 289 16.94 -18.68 8.54
C SER A 289 15.41 -18.67 8.38
N LEU A 290 14.91 -17.80 7.49
CA LEU A 290 13.49 -17.72 7.15
C LEU A 290 12.97 -19.07 6.62
N GLU A 291 13.71 -19.69 5.69
CA GLU A 291 13.34 -20.96 5.07
C GLU A 291 13.34 -22.12 6.06
N GLU A 292 14.22 -22.08 7.07
CA GLU A 292 14.32 -23.14 8.08
C GLU A 292 13.20 -23.12 9.12
N SER A 293 12.64 -21.93 9.42
CA SER A 293 11.83 -21.75 10.64
C SER A 293 10.56 -20.93 10.48
N GLY A 294 10.44 -20.14 9.40
CA GLY A 294 9.39 -19.12 9.30
C GLY A 294 9.52 -17.99 10.33
N ILE A 295 10.63 -17.91 11.08
CA ILE A 295 10.83 -16.92 12.14
C ILE A 295 11.58 -15.72 11.58
N VAL A 296 11.00 -14.54 11.72
CA VAL A 296 11.56 -13.29 11.20
C VAL A 296 11.81 -12.30 12.35
N PRO A 297 13.07 -11.88 12.61
CA PRO A 297 13.34 -10.88 13.64
C PRO A 297 12.88 -9.50 13.17
N VAL A 298 12.44 -8.63 14.09
CA VAL A 298 12.16 -7.21 13.83
C VAL A 298 12.85 -6.29 14.83
N ASP A 299 13.17 -5.08 14.38
CA ASP A 299 13.65 -3.98 15.22
C ASP A 299 12.64 -2.83 15.31
N ALA A 300 12.88 -1.92 16.25
CA ALA A 300 12.23 -0.63 16.24
C ALA A 300 12.58 0.11 14.94
N GLY A 301 11.55 0.55 14.23
CA GLY A 301 11.65 1.24 12.95
C GLY A 301 11.45 0.35 11.72
N ASP A 302 11.33 -0.96 11.91
CA ASP A 302 10.92 -1.88 10.85
C ASP A 302 9.41 -1.79 10.58
N ALA A 303 8.98 -2.20 9.40
CA ALA A 303 7.56 -2.34 9.08
C ALA A 303 7.26 -3.62 8.30
N LEU A 304 6.26 -4.37 8.76
CA LEU A 304 5.70 -5.48 8.02
C LEU A 304 4.67 -4.95 7.03
N VAL A 305 4.74 -5.43 5.79
CA VAL A 305 3.82 -5.08 4.69
C VAL A 305 3.19 -6.36 4.18
N PHE A 306 1.87 -6.38 4.01
CA PHE A 306 1.19 -7.50 3.36
C PHE A 306 -0.05 -7.06 2.59
N TYR A 307 -0.36 -7.80 1.53
CA TYR A 307 -1.51 -7.56 0.65
C TYR A 307 -2.63 -8.55 0.98
N ASN A 308 -3.84 -8.02 1.12
CA ASN A 308 -5.01 -8.79 1.58
C ASN A 308 -5.79 -9.46 0.45
N TYR A 309 -5.30 -9.39 -0.80
CA TYR A 309 -5.98 -9.91 -1.99
C TYR A 309 -5.07 -10.78 -2.83
N GLU A 310 -5.66 -11.84 -3.40
CA GLU A 310 -4.99 -12.74 -4.33
C GLU A 310 -4.70 -11.99 -5.63
N THR A 311 -3.47 -12.08 -6.12
CA THR A 311 -3.04 -11.33 -7.32
C THR A 311 -3.07 -12.17 -8.59
N ASN A 312 -2.94 -13.49 -8.42
CA ASN A 312 -2.87 -14.49 -9.48
C ASN A 312 -3.79 -15.64 -9.09
N TYR A 313 -5.04 -15.60 -9.53
CA TYR A 313 -5.90 -16.76 -9.43
C TYR A 313 -6.66 -16.93 -10.74
N GLU A 314 -6.72 -18.17 -11.22
CA GLU A 314 -7.61 -18.56 -12.30
C GLU A 314 -8.95 -18.90 -11.69
N ASP A 315 -10.04 -18.57 -12.37
CA ASP A 315 -11.37 -18.98 -11.94
C ASP A 315 -11.48 -20.50 -12.20
N ASP A 316 -11.18 -21.31 -11.17
CA ASP A 316 -11.27 -22.77 -11.25
C ASP A 316 -12.67 -23.23 -11.73
N ASP A 317 -13.71 -22.42 -11.48
CA ASP A 317 -15.09 -22.69 -11.88
C ASP A 317 -15.44 -22.26 -13.33
N LYS A 318 -14.53 -21.58 -14.06
CA LYS A 318 -14.77 -21.11 -15.44
C LYS A 318 -13.79 -21.66 -16.48
N LYS A 319 -13.42 -22.94 -16.38
CA LYS A 319 -12.72 -23.62 -17.50
C LYS A 319 -13.54 -23.73 -18.80
N GLU A 320 -14.82 -23.33 -18.83
CA GLU A 320 -15.70 -23.49 -20.01
C GLU A 320 -16.54 -22.27 -20.44
N SER A 321 -16.34 -21.06 -19.90
CA SER A 321 -17.08 -19.90 -20.43
C SER A 321 -16.28 -19.17 -21.51
N ASN A 322 -16.79 -19.20 -22.72
CA ASN A 322 -16.32 -18.44 -23.88
C ASN A 322 -15.99 -16.98 -23.55
N ASP A 323 -15.00 -16.49 -24.28
CA ASP A 323 -14.43 -15.14 -24.39
C ASP A 323 -15.43 -13.97 -24.38
N ASP A 324 -16.09 -13.73 -23.24
CA ASP A 324 -16.96 -12.57 -23.02
C ASP A 324 -16.32 -11.50 -22.13
N GLY A 325 -15.01 -11.58 -21.84
CA GLY A 325 -14.29 -10.54 -21.10
C GLY A 325 -14.79 -10.27 -19.68
N ILE A 326 -15.50 -11.23 -19.06
CA ILE A 326 -15.99 -11.11 -17.68
C ILE A 326 -14.80 -11.07 -16.72
N ARG A 327 -14.47 -9.87 -16.22
CA ARG A 327 -13.44 -9.66 -15.21
C ARG A 327 -13.86 -10.32 -13.90
N ILE A 328 -12.97 -11.14 -13.35
CA ILE A 328 -13.16 -11.80 -12.06
C ILE A 328 -12.91 -10.76 -10.95
N PRO A 329 -13.85 -10.54 -10.01
CA PRO A 329 -13.69 -9.52 -8.99
C PRO A 329 -12.54 -9.84 -8.04
N PRO A 330 -11.82 -8.86 -7.47
CA PRO A 330 -10.73 -9.16 -6.54
C PRO A 330 -11.21 -10.02 -5.36
N ARG A 331 -10.42 -11.05 -5.03
CA ARG A 331 -10.72 -11.99 -3.94
C ARG A 331 -9.72 -11.82 -2.81
N GLU A 332 -10.23 -11.80 -1.59
CA GLU A 332 -9.38 -11.74 -0.40
C GLU A 332 -8.47 -12.97 -0.31
N ASP A 333 -7.23 -12.73 0.07
CA ASP A 333 -6.26 -13.78 0.33
C ASP A 333 -6.39 -14.25 1.78
N TRP A 334 -7.11 -15.34 2.00
CA TRP A 334 -7.29 -15.92 3.33
C TRP A 334 -5.97 -16.26 4.03
N ARG A 335 -4.85 -16.40 3.30
CA ARG A 335 -3.52 -16.61 3.88
C ARG A 335 -2.99 -15.36 4.59
N ALA A 336 -3.58 -14.18 4.36
CA ALA A 336 -3.33 -12.94 5.11
C ALA A 336 -4.05 -12.89 6.48
N LEU A 337 -4.74 -13.97 6.88
CA LEU A 337 -5.14 -14.16 8.27
C LEU A 337 -3.92 -14.04 9.18
N HIS A 338 -4.03 -13.21 10.21
CA HIS A 338 -2.92 -12.95 11.11
C HIS A 338 -3.38 -12.64 12.53
N ALA A 339 -2.47 -12.82 13.49
CA ALA A 339 -2.71 -12.58 14.91
C ALA A 339 -1.61 -11.70 15.51
N GLY A 340 -2.00 -10.91 16.51
CA GLY A 340 -1.07 -10.26 17.44
C GLY A 340 -0.83 -11.18 18.63
N LEU A 341 0.31 -11.85 18.69
CA LEU A 341 0.69 -12.72 19.80
C LEU A 341 0.89 -11.91 21.09
N PRO A 342 0.70 -12.53 22.27
CA PRO A 342 0.91 -11.88 23.56
C PRO A 342 2.33 -11.32 23.71
N SER A 343 2.45 -10.05 24.12
CA SER A 343 3.74 -9.50 24.53
C SER A 343 4.21 -10.16 25.83
N MET A 344 5.34 -10.88 25.78
CA MET A 344 5.88 -11.58 26.95
C MET A 344 6.76 -10.67 27.82
N LYS A 345 7.44 -9.69 27.20
CA LYS A 345 8.35 -8.74 27.86
C LYS A 345 7.90 -7.30 27.53
N GLY A 346 7.46 -6.55 28.55
CA GLY A 346 7.09 -5.14 28.40
C GLY A 346 5.83 -4.89 27.55
N SER A 347 5.67 -3.65 27.08
CA SER A 347 4.57 -3.24 26.21
C SER A 347 5.00 -3.26 24.74
N LYS A 348 4.11 -3.72 23.86
CA LYS A 348 4.28 -3.65 22.40
C LYS A 348 3.66 -2.38 21.85
N TRP A 349 4.40 -1.65 21.02
CA TRP A 349 3.89 -0.47 20.31
C TRP A 349 3.99 -0.68 18.80
N ILE A 350 2.85 -0.60 18.13
CA ILE A 350 2.77 -0.68 16.67
C ILE A 350 1.93 0.46 16.11
N ALA A 351 2.15 0.81 14.85
CA ALA A 351 1.26 1.68 14.10
C ALA A 351 0.81 1.00 12.80
N ASN A 352 -0.50 0.91 12.58
CA ASN A 352 -1.07 0.33 11.39
C ASN A 352 -1.45 1.42 10.39
N HIS A 353 -1.09 1.20 9.13
CA HIS A 353 -1.50 2.00 8.00
C HIS A 353 -2.33 1.11 7.06
N TRP A 354 -3.58 1.49 6.83
CA TRP A 354 -4.49 0.75 5.97
C TRP A 354 -4.83 1.50 4.70
N PHE A 355 -4.72 0.82 3.57
CA PHE A 355 -5.02 1.34 2.25
C PHE A 355 -6.27 0.64 1.73
N ARG A 356 -7.27 1.43 1.36
CA ARG A 356 -8.57 0.95 0.90
C ARG A 356 -8.74 1.15 -0.60
N TYR A 357 -9.46 0.22 -1.21
CA TYR A 357 -10.00 0.36 -2.55
C TYR A 357 -11.45 -0.11 -2.55
N GLY A 358 -12.38 0.77 -2.91
CA GLY A 358 -13.83 0.54 -2.76
C GLY A 358 -14.43 1.34 -1.60
N GLU A 359 -15.76 1.28 -1.47
CA GLU A 359 -16.51 1.96 -0.40
C GLU A 359 -16.19 1.39 0.99
#